data_AF-A0A6G3MF54-F1
#
_entry.id   AF-A0A6G3MF54-F1
#
_cell.length_a   1.000
_cell.length_b   1.000
_cell.length_c   1.000
_cell.angle_alpha   90.00
_cell.angle_beta   90.00
_cell.angle_gamma   90.00
#
_symmetry.space_group_name_H-M   'P 1'
#
loop_
_entity.id
_entity.type
_entity.pdbx_description
1 polymer ?
#
loop_
_entity_poly.entity_id
_entity_poly.type
_entity_poly.pdbx_seq_one_letter_code
_entity_poly.pdbx_strand_id
1 'polypeptide(L)'
;EEWCDYNKANLRYKLDTYSYGRYLSSRGNQHDTVVIIDDISMSGFLGYATIGSICSPLSVAIVDFGKGSRFDQKTIAEVWVHEIGHNLGFPDVNNFRCECGYSYYQHCIMYGTHQKRMGIFPKTYESCLMIPLLQKLQPSSCLLTQMTKEHLLTSCGDSILDKNEECDCGSELLCHLTKASRCCDFKTCKFRSRSYQCATGQCCKNCRFRYNHACKAANGECDKARYCTGRSAHCDKKSIAKDYETCNSEKGFCLEGKCLNMHTLCRQAYNSSSVYYSPTCARYLKTLMQTTCPRPTHLQTLNNLICVKNPNICNHFVCGMGPSSYVPNIFYFDVRSQRCIIPNTIVRVGLLGSAPNYMYCGVDRDGTNNYCWKGNCKNGINGKKCRLGECNTYMVYISYVKYSHFLRKE
;
A
#
# COMPACT_ATOMS: atom_id res chain seq x y z
N GLU A 1 6.41 -17.76 -2.98
CA GLU A 1 5.66 -18.66 -3.89
C GLU A 1 6.51 -18.81 -5.14
N GLU A 2 6.71 -20.03 -5.61
CA GLU A 2 7.45 -20.30 -6.84
C GLU A 2 6.47 -20.69 -7.96
N TRP A 3 6.77 -20.26 -9.19
CA TRP A 3 5.93 -20.54 -10.36
C TRP A 3 6.58 -21.62 -11.22
N CYS A 4 6.50 -22.87 -10.78
CA CYS A 4 7.16 -24.00 -11.46
C CYS A 4 6.47 -24.39 -12.78
N ASP A 5 5.16 -24.12 -12.92
CA ASP A 5 4.39 -24.57 -14.08
C ASP A 5 4.37 -23.53 -15.21
N TYR A 6 3.96 -22.29 -14.90
CA TYR A 6 3.87 -21.19 -15.85
C TYR A 6 3.83 -19.83 -15.15
N ASN A 7 4.19 -18.78 -15.90
CA ASN A 7 4.16 -17.41 -15.39
C ASN A 7 2.72 -16.93 -15.13
N LYS A 8 2.42 -16.57 -13.88
CA LYS A 8 1.08 -16.11 -13.47
C LYS A 8 0.82 -14.64 -13.80
N ALA A 9 1.85 -13.91 -14.26
CA ALA A 9 1.77 -12.54 -14.74
C ALA A 9 2.74 -12.32 -15.91
N ASN A 10 2.42 -11.41 -16.82
CA ASN A 10 3.36 -11.00 -17.87
C ASN A 10 4.27 -9.88 -17.37
N LEU A 11 5.50 -10.25 -17.00
CA LEU A 11 6.45 -9.34 -16.35
C LEU A 11 7.05 -8.28 -17.29
N ARG A 12 6.87 -8.42 -18.63
CA ARG A 12 7.27 -7.38 -19.60
C ARG A 12 6.36 -6.16 -19.59
N TYR A 13 5.11 -6.30 -19.15
CA TYR A 13 4.16 -5.20 -19.08
C TYR A 13 3.91 -4.81 -17.62
N LYS A 14 4.39 -3.63 -17.21
CA LYS A 14 4.25 -3.11 -15.83
C LYS A 14 2.80 -3.23 -15.29
N LEU A 15 1.81 -3.03 -16.14
CA LEU A 15 0.37 -3.09 -15.79
C LEU A 15 -0.11 -4.51 -15.41
N ASP A 16 0.44 -5.55 -16.03
CA ASP A 16 0.08 -6.94 -15.74
C ASP A 16 0.66 -7.39 -14.39
N THR A 17 1.87 -6.95 -14.06
CA THR A 17 2.50 -7.17 -12.76
C THR A 17 1.72 -6.52 -11.61
N TYR A 18 1.21 -5.31 -11.80
CA TYR A 18 0.37 -4.65 -10.78
C TYR A 18 -0.97 -5.37 -10.57
N SER A 19 -1.48 -6.03 -11.62
CA SER A 19 -2.68 -6.85 -11.53
C SER A 19 -2.45 -8.13 -10.73
N TYR A 20 -1.22 -8.66 -10.72
CA TYR A 20 -0.85 -9.83 -9.92
C TYR A 20 -0.81 -9.56 -8.41
N GLY A 21 -0.26 -8.42 -7.98
CA GLY A 21 -0.29 -8.01 -6.57
C GLY A 21 -1.72 -8.02 -6.02
N ARG A 22 -2.67 -7.47 -6.80
CA ARG A 22 -4.10 -7.49 -6.47
C ARG A 22 -4.71 -8.88 -6.40
N TYR A 23 -4.33 -9.75 -7.32
CA TYR A 23 -4.80 -11.12 -7.35
C TYR A 23 -4.42 -11.88 -6.07
N LEU A 24 -3.22 -11.66 -5.55
CA LEU A 24 -2.82 -12.22 -4.27
C LEU A 24 -3.68 -11.67 -3.13
N SER A 25 -3.94 -10.36 -3.10
CA SER A 25 -4.76 -9.76 -2.04
C SER A 25 -6.21 -10.28 -2.09
N SER A 26 -6.79 -10.47 -3.28
CA SER A 26 -8.17 -10.93 -3.44
C SER A 26 -8.38 -12.39 -3.01
N ARG A 27 -7.33 -13.21 -3.01
CA ARG A 27 -7.35 -14.57 -2.45
C ARG A 27 -7.22 -14.62 -0.92
N GLY A 28 -7.17 -13.48 -0.25
CA GLY A 28 -7.03 -13.41 1.21
C GLY A 28 -5.60 -13.65 1.71
N ASN A 29 -4.59 -13.60 0.83
CA ASN A 29 -3.20 -13.61 1.28
C ASN A 29 -2.86 -12.24 1.85
N GLN A 30 -2.78 -12.12 3.17
CA GLN A 30 -2.35 -10.89 3.83
C GLN A 30 -0.85 -10.64 3.57
N HIS A 31 -0.52 -9.49 3.00
CA HIS A 31 0.84 -9.04 2.72
C HIS A 31 0.88 -7.50 2.60
N ASP A 32 2.05 -6.93 2.83
CA ASP A 32 2.26 -5.47 2.75
C ASP A 32 2.78 -5.02 1.38
N THR A 33 3.62 -5.85 0.75
CA THR A 33 4.15 -5.70 -0.61
C THR A 33 4.40 -7.06 -1.25
N VAL A 34 4.48 -7.09 -2.58
CA VAL A 34 4.85 -8.27 -3.37
C VAL A 34 6.14 -7.96 -4.13
N VAL A 35 7.16 -8.78 -3.99
CA VAL A 35 8.37 -8.69 -4.80
C VAL A 35 8.45 -9.89 -5.72
N ILE A 36 8.58 -9.62 -7.02
CA ILE A 36 8.76 -10.64 -8.05
C ILE A 36 10.21 -10.63 -8.48
N ILE A 37 10.86 -11.77 -8.40
CA ILE A 37 12.26 -11.95 -8.78
C ILE A 37 12.25 -12.84 -10.03
N ASP A 38 12.76 -12.32 -11.14
CA ASP A 38 12.73 -13.02 -12.44
C ASP A 38 14.01 -12.75 -13.26
N ASP A 39 14.31 -13.58 -14.27
CA ASP A 39 15.47 -13.41 -15.17
C ASP A 39 15.15 -12.49 -16.37
N ILE A 40 14.14 -11.63 -16.18
CA ILE A 40 13.62 -10.72 -17.17
C ILE A 40 14.69 -9.72 -17.57
N SER A 41 15.28 -9.88 -18.76
CA SER A 41 16.25 -8.93 -19.30
C SER A 41 15.64 -7.53 -19.45
N MET A 42 15.88 -6.66 -18.46
CA MET A 42 15.38 -5.30 -18.41
C MET A 42 16.39 -4.35 -19.09
N SER A 43 15.97 -3.70 -20.17
CA SER A 43 16.86 -2.82 -20.95
C SER A 43 17.23 -1.57 -20.16
N GLY A 44 18.41 -1.56 -19.55
CA GLY A 44 18.98 -0.41 -18.84
C GLY A 44 18.55 -0.24 -17.38
N PHE A 45 17.76 -1.18 -16.84
CA PHE A 45 17.27 -1.16 -15.46
C PHE A 45 17.48 -2.53 -14.84
N LEU A 46 17.61 -2.58 -13.51
CA LEU A 46 17.71 -3.85 -12.76
C LEU A 46 16.42 -4.16 -11.99
N GLY A 47 15.50 -3.21 -11.87
CA GLY A 47 14.24 -3.39 -11.19
C GLY A 47 13.21 -2.31 -11.55
N TYR A 48 11.98 -2.55 -11.12
CA TYR A 48 10.91 -1.55 -11.14
C TYR A 48 9.99 -1.74 -9.93
N ALA A 49 9.55 -0.62 -9.36
CA ALA A 49 8.55 -0.62 -8.33
C ALA A 49 7.50 0.48 -8.55
N THR A 50 6.33 0.23 -7.97
CA THR A 50 5.35 1.28 -7.74
C THR A 50 5.83 2.19 -6.62
N ILE A 51 5.71 3.51 -6.80
CA ILE A 51 6.20 4.47 -5.81
C ILE A 51 5.10 4.78 -4.77
N GLY A 52 5.43 4.69 -3.48
CA GLY A 52 4.57 5.09 -2.36
C GLY A 52 3.29 4.26 -2.24
N SER A 53 3.34 3.01 -2.71
CA SER A 53 2.21 2.10 -2.81
C SER A 53 2.13 1.11 -1.65
N ILE A 54 3.09 1.11 -0.72
CA ILE A 54 3.13 0.19 0.43
C ILE A 54 1.77 0.13 1.15
N CYS A 55 1.36 -1.06 1.60
CA CYS A 55 0.04 -1.30 2.20
C CYS A 55 -1.15 -1.17 1.24
N SER A 56 -0.92 -1.15 -0.07
CA SER A 56 -1.97 -1.19 -1.07
C SER A 56 -1.84 -2.46 -1.92
N PRO A 57 -2.94 -2.93 -2.55
CA PRO A 57 -2.88 -4.01 -3.54
C PRO A 57 -2.00 -3.71 -4.76
N LEU A 58 -1.57 -2.44 -4.92
CA LEU A 58 -0.65 -2.03 -5.97
C LEU A 58 0.82 -2.09 -5.54
N SER A 59 1.11 -2.42 -4.28
CA SER A 59 2.48 -2.51 -3.76
C SER A 59 3.19 -3.72 -4.36
N VAL A 60 3.88 -3.46 -5.47
CA VAL A 60 4.64 -4.46 -6.20
C VAL A 60 6.01 -3.90 -6.59
N ALA A 61 7.01 -4.76 -6.51
CA ALA A 61 8.37 -4.57 -7.00
C ALA A 61 8.76 -5.76 -7.90
N ILE A 62 9.61 -5.49 -8.90
CA ILE A 62 10.19 -6.48 -9.81
C ILE A 62 11.70 -6.32 -9.77
N VAL A 63 12.42 -7.42 -9.65
CA VAL A 63 13.88 -7.47 -9.59
C VAL A 63 14.38 -8.42 -10.68
N ASP A 64 15.21 -7.91 -11.59
CA ASP A 64 15.94 -8.71 -12.58
C ASP A 64 17.18 -9.32 -11.91
N PHE A 65 17.19 -10.64 -11.74
CA PHE A 65 18.37 -11.35 -11.22
C PHE A 65 19.36 -11.79 -12.31
N GLY A 66 19.03 -11.51 -13.57
CA GLY A 66 19.89 -11.67 -14.73
C GLY A 66 19.99 -13.13 -15.17
N LYS A 67 19.67 -13.36 -16.44
CA LYS A 67 19.80 -14.68 -17.06
C LYS A 67 21.20 -15.27 -16.86
N GLY A 68 21.27 -16.50 -16.35
CA GLY A 68 22.53 -17.23 -16.17
C GLY A 68 23.40 -16.79 -14.98
N SER A 69 22.79 -16.27 -13.89
CA SER A 69 23.51 -15.80 -12.69
C SER A 69 24.45 -14.61 -12.97
N ARG A 70 24.01 -13.69 -13.84
CA ARG A 70 24.80 -12.49 -14.22
C ARG A 70 25.06 -11.56 -13.03
N PHE A 71 24.15 -11.57 -12.06
CA PHE A 71 24.23 -10.76 -10.85
C PHE A 71 24.48 -11.66 -9.64
N ASP A 72 25.39 -11.20 -8.77
CA ASP A 72 25.63 -11.87 -7.50
C ASP A 72 24.48 -11.58 -6.52
N GLN A 73 24.42 -12.36 -5.44
CA GLN A 73 23.36 -12.23 -4.42
C GLN A 73 23.33 -10.84 -3.79
N LYS A 74 24.48 -10.16 -3.69
CA LYS A 74 24.57 -8.81 -3.10
C LYS A 74 23.92 -7.77 -4.01
N THR A 75 24.16 -7.87 -5.31
CA THR A 75 23.52 -7.03 -6.34
C THR A 75 22.01 -7.21 -6.30
N ILE A 76 21.54 -8.46 -6.27
CA ILE A 76 20.11 -8.77 -6.23
C ILE A 76 19.47 -8.20 -4.95
N ALA A 77 20.13 -8.35 -3.81
CA ALA A 77 19.65 -7.81 -2.53
C ALA A 77 19.60 -6.27 -2.54
N GLU A 78 20.62 -5.60 -3.09
CA GLU A 78 20.63 -4.14 -3.22
C GLU A 78 19.44 -3.64 -4.05
N VAL A 79 19.24 -4.23 -5.23
CA VAL A 79 18.13 -3.88 -6.12
C VAL A 79 16.80 -4.16 -5.44
N TRP A 80 16.64 -5.31 -4.79
CA TRP A 80 15.42 -5.62 -4.04
C TRP A 80 15.11 -4.53 -3.00
N VAL A 81 16.09 -4.14 -2.18
CA VAL A 81 15.87 -3.13 -1.13
C VAL A 81 15.65 -1.74 -1.73
N HIS A 82 16.26 -1.41 -2.86
CA HIS A 82 15.98 -0.19 -3.64
C HIS A 82 14.52 -0.13 -4.10
N GLU A 83 14.01 -1.21 -4.71
CA GLU A 83 12.63 -1.27 -5.20
C GLU A 83 11.59 -1.25 -4.06
N ILE A 84 11.89 -1.86 -2.91
CA ILE A 84 11.06 -1.70 -1.70
C ILE A 84 11.09 -0.23 -1.21
N GLY A 85 12.24 0.44 -1.31
CA GLY A 85 12.36 1.86 -1.01
C GLY A 85 11.40 2.71 -1.83
N HIS A 86 11.27 2.42 -3.13
CA HIS A 86 10.22 3.02 -3.96
C HIS A 86 8.81 2.71 -3.44
N ASN A 87 8.48 1.46 -3.07
CA ASN A 87 7.16 1.16 -2.49
C ASN A 87 6.88 1.98 -1.21
N LEU A 88 7.91 2.23 -0.38
CA LEU A 88 7.84 3.11 0.79
C LEU A 88 7.67 4.60 0.42
N GLY A 89 7.90 4.94 -0.85
CA GLY A 89 7.72 6.27 -1.42
C GLY A 89 8.99 7.08 -1.54
N PHE A 90 10.15 6.43 -1.53
CA PHE A 90 11.43 7.08 -1.77
C PHE A 90 11.64 7.33 -3.26
N PRO A 91 12.01 8.55 -3.67
CA PRO A 91 12.50 8.80 -5.02
C PRO A 91 13.96 8.36 -5.14
N ASP A 92 14.45 8.26 -6.38
CA ASP A 92 15.89 8.20 -6.64
C ASP A 92 16.58 9.45 -6.09
N VAL A 93 17.72 9.27 -5.42
CA VAL A 93 18.51 10.35 -4.86
C VAL A 93 19.82 10.48 -5.63
N ASN A 94 19.96 11.58 -6.37
CA ASN A 94 21.14 11.86 -7.19
C ASN A 94 21.95 13.07 -6.70
N ASN A 95 21.64 13.63 -5.53
CA ASN A 95 22.24 14.86 -5.03
C ASN A 95 23.02 14.65 -3.72
N PHE A 96 24.06 15.47 -3.53
CA PHE A 96 24.97 15.43 -2.37
C PHE A 96 24.38 16.03 -1.08
N ARG A 97 23.10 16.43 -1.06
CA ARG A 97 22.47 17.03 0.14
C ARG A 97 21.88 15.99 1.09
N CYS A 98 21.91 14.72 0.71
CA CYS A 98 21.53 13.62 1.58
C CYS A 98 22.78 12.85 1.99
N GLU A 99 22.84 12.45 3.26
CA GLU A 99 23.98 11.74 3.81
C GLU A 99 23.68 10.24 3.93
N CYS A 100 24.71 9.44 3.72
CA CYS A 100 24.68 8.02 4.02
C CYS A 100 25.01 7.76 5.49
N GLY A 101 24.46 6.68 6.06
CA GLY A 101 24.75 6.31 7.46
C GLY A 101 26.21 5.94 7.72
N TYR A 102 27.00 5.75 6.66
CA TYR A 102 28.46 5.60 6.71
C TYR A 102 29.12 6.70 5.88
N SER A 103 30.04 7.43 6.50
CA SER A 103 30.72 8.59 5.90
C SER A 103 31.60 8.25 4.69
N TYR A 104 31.98 6.97 4.51
CA TYR A 104 32.77 6.52 3.36
C TYR A 104 31.94 6.38 2.08
N TYR A 105 30.63 6.19 2.18
CA TYR A 105 29.77 6.00 1.02
C TYR A 105 29.18 7.34 0.56
N GLN A 106 29.46 7.72 -0.69
CA GLN A 106 28.83 8.86 -1.36
C GLN A 106 27.45 8.50 -1.97
N HIS A 107 27.17 7.20 -2.09
CA HIS A 107 25.95 6.65 -2.68
C HIS A 107 25.31 5.66 -1.73
N CYS A 108 24.00 5.74 -1.60
CA CYS A 108 23.17 4.93 -0.72
C CYS A 108 22.18 4.09 -1.53
N ILE A 109 21.32 3.37 -0.83
CA ILE A 109 20.39 2.43 -1.46
C ILE A 109 19.53 3.11 -2.54
N MET A 110 19.05 4.35 -2.37
CA MET A 110 18.22 5.01 -3.39
C MET A 110 19.00 5.76 -4.46
N TYR A 111 20.32 5.57 -4.56
CA TYR A 111 21.06 6.14 -5.67
C TYR A 111 20.63 5.48 -6.99
N GLY A 112 20.21 6.27 -7.98
CA GLY A 112 19.56 5.76 -9.19
C GLY A 112 20.46 4.99 -10.16
N THR A 113 21.72 4.72 -9.81
CA THR A 113 22.66 3.97 -10.65
C THR A 113 23.45 2.96 -9.82
N HIS A 114 23.21 1.68 -10.06
CA HIS A 114 23.93 0.59 -9.41
C HIS A 114 25.46 0.70 -9.63
N GLN A 115 26.23 0.73 -8.54
CA GLN A 115 27.67 0.98 -8.54
C GLN A 115 28.52 -0.30 -8.66
N LYS A 116 28.08 -1.29 -9.46
CA LYS A 116 28.77 -2.60 -9.60
C LYS A 116 30.28 -2.49 -9.80
N ARG A 117 30.71 -1.52 -10.63
CA ARG A 117 32.12 -1.35 -11.01
C ARG A 117 33.02 -0.97 -9.83
N MET A 118 32.45 -0.43 -8.76
CA MET A 118 33.20 -0.06 -7.55
C MET A 118 33.16 -1.13 -6.46
N GLY A 119 32.40 -2.24 -6.66
CA GLY A 119 32.26 -3.29 -5.65
C GLY A 119 31.63 -2.82 -4.33
N ILE A 120 30.97 -1.66 -4.35
CA ILE A 120 30.33 -1.02 -3.20
C ILE A 120 28.86 -1.48 -3.17
N PHE A 121 28.44 -1.99 -2.01
CA PHE A 121 27.05 -2.38 -1.75
C PHE A 121 26.53 -1.55 -0.57
N PRO A 122 25.73 -0.50 -0.82
CA PRO A 122 25.23 0.36 0.24
C PRO A 122 24.30 -0.43 1.18
N LYS A 123 24.40 -0.13 2.48
CA LYS A 123 23.61 -0.81 3.54
C LYS A 123 22.64 0.14 4.25
N THR A 124 22.58 1.39 3.81
CA THR A 124 21.78 2.44 4.45
C THR A 124 21.00 3.21 3.40
N TYR A 125 19.78 3.59 3.74
CA TYR A 125 19.08 4.64 3.03
C TYR A 125 19.67 6.01 3.35
N GLU A 126 19.43 6.96 2.45
CA GLU A 126 19.77 8.36 2.58
C GLU A 126 19.01 9.01 3.75
N SER A 127 19.70 9.79 4.58
CA SER A 127 19.15 10.41 5.79
C SER A 127 17.91 11.28 5.53
N CYS A 128 17.89 11.99 4.40
CA CYS A 128 16.81 12.88 4.00
C CYS A 128 15.47 12.15 3.72
N LEU A 129 15.51 10.85 3.47
CA LEU A 129 14.33 10.03 3.18
C LEU A 129 13.60 9.57 4.45
N MET A 130 14.28 9.55 5.59
CA MET A 130 13.74 9.00 6.84
C MET A 130 12.64 9.87 7.45
N ILE A 131 12.78 11.20 7.41
CA ILE A 131 11.77 12.12 7.97
C ILE A 131 10.42 11.99 7.23
N PRO A 132 10.37 12.05 5.88
CA PRO A 132 9.13 11.80 5.14
C PRO A 132 8.52 10.41 5.41
N LEU A 133 9.36 9.37 5.59
CA LEU A 133 8.86 8.05 5.95
C LEU A 133 8.14 8.07 7.29
N LEU A 134 8.76 8.64 8.33
CA LEU A 134 8.17 8.72 9.67
C LEU A 134 6.84 9.48 9.68
N GLN A 135 6.69 10.51 8.86
CA GLN A 135 5.42 11.24 8.71
C GLN A 135 4.33 10.39 8.02
N LYS A 136 4.71 9.49 7.11
CA LYS A 136 3.80 8.58 6.40
C LYS A 136 3.45 7.33 7.22
N LEU A 137 4.29 6.94 8.17
CA LEU A 137 4.03 5.83 9.10
C LEU A 137 2.94 6.22 10.11
N GLN A 138 1.69 6.23 9.63
CA GLN A 138 0.52 6.43 10.48
C GLN A 138 0.34 5.25 11.46
N PRO A 139 -0.25 5.45 12.64
CA PRO A 139 -0.48 4.40 13.66
C PRO A 139 -1.31 3.20 13.16
N SER A 140 -1.95 3.32 12.00
CA SER A 140 -2.75 2.30 11.32
C SER A 140 -2.10 1.80 10.00
N SER A 141 -0.79 1.99 9.82
CA SER A 141 -0.06 1.43 8.68
C SER A 141 -0.03 -0.10 8.75
N CYS A 142 -0.11 -0.78 7.61
CA CYS A 142 0.00 -2.24 7.53
C CYS A 142 1.33 -2.73 8.13
N LEU A 143 2.40 -1.93 7.95
CA LEU A 143 3.76 -2.17 8.44
C LEU A 143 3.88 -2.27 9.97
N LEU A 144 2.87 -1.84 10.71
CA LEU A 144 2.84 -1.93 12.18
C LEU A 144 2.11 -3.19 12.66
N THR A 145 1.66 -4.04 11.75
CA THR A 145 1.00 -5.31 12.09
C THR A 145 2.07 -6.36 12.30
N GLN A 146 2.00 -7.08 13.42
CA GLN A 146 2.94 -8.15 13.71
C GLN A 146 2.73 -9.31 12.72
N MET A 147 3.83 -9.84 12.17
CA MET A 147 3.82 -10.97 11.24
C MET A 147 3.26 -12.21 11.95
N THR A 148 2.35 -12.93 11.30
CA THR A 148 1.73 -14.14 11.86
C THR A 148 2.26 -15.43 11.25
N LYS A 149 3.09 -15.34 10.20
CA LYS A 149 3.68 -16.50 9.53
C LYS A 149 5.04 -16.81 10.15
N GLU A 150 5.41 -18.09 10.18
CA GLU A 150 6.74 -18.51 10.60
C GLU A 150 7.80 -17.92 9.67
N HIS A 151 8.88 -17.46 10.28
CA HIS A 151 10.03 -16.90 9.59
C HIS A 151 10.79 -18.01 8.84
N LEU A 152 11.09 -17.76 7.56
CA LEU A 152 11.84 -18.72 6.72
C LEU A 152 13.32 -18.80 7.09
N LEU A 153 13.86 -17.71 7.65
CA LEU A 153 15.22 -17.59 8.12
C LEU A 153 15.15 -17.07 9.55
N THR A 154 15.78 -17.81 10.46
CA THR A 154 15.87 -17.45 11.88
C THR A 154 17.28 -17.03 12.21
N SER A 155 17.49 -15.85 12.79
CA SER A 155 18.83 -15.36 13.10
C SER A 155 18.82 -14.36 14.25
N CYS A 156 19.48 -14.73 15.34
CA CYS A 156 19.66 -13.84 16.48
C CYS A 156 20.27 -12.50 16.07
N GLY A 157 19.58 -11.41 16.44
CA GLY A 157 19.98 -10.03 16.17
C GLY A 157 19.32 -9.41 14.94
N ASP A 158 18.34 -10.07 14.33
CA ASP A 158 17.52 -9.52 13.24
C ASP A 158 16.30 -8.71 13.74
N SER A 159 16.13 -8.64 15.06
CA SER A 159 15.05 -7.92 15.78
C SER A 159 13.71 -8.62 15.74
N ILE A 160 13.66 -9.89 15.36
CA ILE A 160 12.45 -10.69 15.26
C ILE A 160 12.57 -11.87 16.22
N LEU A 161 11.59 -12.00 17.11
CA LEU A 161 11.62 -13.07 18.11
C LEU A 161 11.30 -14.42 17.45
N ASP A 162 12.35 -15.22 17.23
CA ASP A 162 12.23 -16.56 16.69
C ASP A 162 11.90 -17.62 17.75
N LYS A 163 11.46 -18.81 17.29
CA LYS A 163 10.98 -19.90 18.16
C LYS A 163 12.02 -20.41 19.17
N ASN A 164 13.31 -20.24 18.88
CA ASN A 164 14.43 -20.70 19.70
C ASN A 164 15.02 -19.59 20.58
N GLU A 165 14.43 -18.40 20.58
CA GLU A 165 14.94 -17.22 21.25
C GLU A 165 14.02 -16.82 22.42
N GLU A 166 14.62 -16.26 23.48
CA GLU A 166 13.84 -15.71 24.59
C GLU A 166 13.56 -14.21 24.37
N CYS A 167 14.46 -13.53 23.66
CA CYS A 167 14.37 -12.14 23.27
C CYS A 167 15.21 -11.87 22.03
N ASP A 168 14.80 -10.91 21.20
CA ASP A 168 15.69 -10.29 20.22
C ASP A 168 15.56 -8.76 20.32
N CYS A 169 16.70 -8.09 20.47
CA CYS A 169 16.81 -6.64 20.51
C CYS A 169 17.50 -6.04 19.28
N GLY A 170 17.72 -6.86 18.26
CA GLY A 170 18.42 -6.55 17.03
C GLY A 170 19.94 -6.55 17.17
N SER A 171 20.59 -5.91 16.21
CA SER A 171 22.04 -5.72 16.24
C SER A 171 22.53 -5.08 17.55
N GLU A 172 23.81 -5.28 17.87
CA GLU A 172 24.46 -4.69 19.06
C GLU A 172 24.11 -3.20 19.23
N LEU A 173 24.32 -2.42 18.18
CA LEU A 173 24.04 -0.98 18.18
C LEU A 173 22.57 -0.69 18.49
N LEU A 174 21.64 -1.38 17.83
CA LEU A 174 20.19 -1.18 18.05
C LEU A 174 19.79 -1.56 19.49
N CYS A 175 20.32 -2.67 19.99
CA CYS A 175 20.06 -3.16 21.34
C CYS A 175 20.54 -2.16 22.42
N HIS A 176 21.68 -1.51 22.18
CA HIS A 176 22.19 -0.44 23.05
C HIS A 176 21.38 0.85 22.95
N LEU A 177 21.05 1.31 21.73
CA LEU A 177 20.27 2.53 21.50
C LEU A 177 18.87 2.47 22.13
N THR A 178 18.24 1.29 22.06
CA THR A 178 16.91 1.06 22.67
C THR A 178 16.97 0.77 24.17
N LYS A 179 18.17 0.69 24.76
CA LYS A 179 18.43 0.26 26.15
C LYS A 179 17.93 -1.17 26.46
N ALA A 180 17.57 -1.93 25.44
CA ALA A 180 17.13 -3.32 25.55
C ALA A 180 18.28 -4.25 25.96
N SER A 181 19.54 -3.84 25.76
CA SER A 181 20.74 -4.57 26.19
C SER A 181 20.84 -4.81 27.69
N ARG A 182 20.03 -4.11 28.51
CA ARG A 182 19.87 -4.39 29.95
C ARG A 182 19.07 -5.68 30.21
N CYS A 183 18.18 -6.03 29.30
CA CYS A 183 17.25 -7.14 29.43
C CYS A 183 17.67 -8.34 28.58
N CYS A 184 18.17 -8.08 27.36
CA CYS A 184 18.54 -9.10 26.38
C CYS A 184 20.03 -9.08 26.08
N ASP A 185 20.59 -10.26 25.84
CA ASP A 185 21.94 -10.39 25.30
C ASP A 185 21.87 -10.56 23.77
N PHE A 186 22.33 -9.54 23.03
CA PHE A 186 22.25 -9.48 21.56
C PHE A 186 23.03 -10.57 20.82
N LYS A 187 23.97 -11.26 21.48
CA LYS A 187 24.74 -12.35 20.85
C LYS A 187 24.05 -13.69 20.98
N THR A 188 23.27 -13.87 22.04
CA THR A 188 22.68 -15.17 22.40
C THR A 188 21.16 -15.19 22.33
N CYS A 189 20.52 -14.03 22.19
CA CYS A 189 19.05 -13.87 22.16
C CYS A 189 18.36 -14.49 23.38
N LYS A 190 19.04 -14.36 24.54
CA LYS A 190 18.57 -14.82 25.85
C LYS A 190 18.42 -13.67 26.81
N PHE A 191 17.50 -13.82 27.75
CA PHE A 191 17.38 -12.85 28.83
C PHE A 191 18.62 -12.89 29.73
N ARG A 192 19.07 -11.70 30.17
CA ARG A 192 20.17 -11.59 31.13
C ARG A 192 19.80 -12.09 32.53
N SER A 193 18.52 -12.23 32.83
CA SER A 193 18.00 -12.76 34.09
C SER A 193 16.76 -13.61 33.85
N ARG A 194 16.64 -14.72 34.58
CA ARG A 194 15.45 -15.58 34.56
C ARG A 194 14.16 -14.89 35.01
N SER A 195 14.27 -13.75 35.71
CA SER A 195 13.11 -12.97 36.17
C SER A 195 12.58 -11.99 35.13
N TYR A 196 13.29 -11.83 33.99
CA TYR A 196 12.89 -10.93 32.92
C TYR A 196 11.87 -11.60 32.01
N GLN A 197 10.98 -10.78 31.46
CA GLN A 197 9.83 -11.23 30.66
C GLN A 197 9.84 -10.62 29.26
N CYS A 198 10.57 -9.51 29.08
CA CYS A 198 10.65 -8.79 27.82
C CYS A 198 11.92 -7.96 27.73
N ALA A 199 12.29 -7.58 26.51
CA ALA A 199 13.41 -6.67 26.24
C ALA A 199 13.01 -5.48 25.37
N THR A 200 12.14 -5.71 24.39
CA THR A 200 11.64 -4.72 23.43
C THR A 200 10.10 -4.65 23.47
N GLY A 201 9.52 -3.63 22.85
CA GLY A 201 8.07 -3.48 22.70
C GLY A 201 7.40 -2.45 23.62
N GLN A 202 6.26 -1.91 23.17
CA GLN A 202 5.52 -0.81 23.82
C GLN A 202 4.98 -1.18 25.22
N CYS A 203 4.79 -2.48 25.47
CA CYS A 203 4.30 -3.02 26.73
C CYS A 203 5.42 -3.57 27.63
N CYS A 204 6.69 -3.28 27.31
CA CYS A 204 7.83 -3.63 28.14
C CYS A 204 8.34 -2.42 28.93
N LYS A 205 8.51 -2.56 30.24
CA LYS A 205 9.17 -1.56 31.08
C LYS A 205 10.00 -2.26 32.15
N ASN A 206 11.27 -1.87 32.27
CA ASN A 206 12.21 -2.47 33.22
C ASN A 206 12.25 -4.00 33.12
N CYS A 207 12.32 -4.50 31.87
CA CYS A 207 12.35 -5.93 31.54
C CYS A 207 11.11 -6.74 31.99
N ARG A 208 9.98 -6.08 32.31
CA ARG A 208 8.72 -6.71 32.71
C ARG A 208 7.54 -6.22 31.88
N PHE A 209 6.53 -7.07 31.76
CA PHE A 209 5.29 -6.71 31.07
C PHE A 209 4.52 -5.65 31.86
N ARG A 210 3.88 -4.75 31.13
CA ARG A 210 2.94 -3.77 31.69
C ARG A 210 1.51 -4.30 31.60
N TYR A 211 0.71 -4.04 32.62
CA TYR A 211 -0.73 -4.33 32.63
C TYR A 211 -1.53 -3.03 32.55
N ASN A 212 -2.61 -3.06 31.76
CA ASN A 212 -3.56 -1.96 31.59
C ASN A 212 -2.94 -0.60 31.24
N HIS A 213 -1.80 -0.62 30.52
CA HIS A 213 -1.15 0.58 30.04
C HIS A 213 -1.55 0.84 28.59
N ALA A 214 -1.99 2.06 28.27
CA ALA A 214 -2.29 2.45 26.90
C ALA A 214 -1.01 2.33 26.04
N CYS A 215 -0.99 1.37 25.12
CA CYS A 215 0.14 1.12 24.22
C CYS A 215 -0.10 1.67 22.82
N LYS A 216 -1.37 1.87 22.43
CA LYS A 216 -1.73 2.59 21.21
C LYS A 216 -3.02 3.39 21.42
N ALA A 217 -2.99 4.66 21.03
CA ALA A 217 -4.17 5.50 21.01
C ALA A 217 -5.14 5.09 19.88
N ALA A 218 -6.42 5.37 20.08
CA ALA A 218 -7.43 5.26 19.03
C ALA A 218 -7.10 6.21 17.87
N ASN A 219 -7.31 5.76 16.63
CA ASN A 219 -7.12 6.58 15.42
C ASN A 219 -8.43 6.69 14.63
N GLY A 220 -9.28 7.63 15.05
CA GLY A 220 -10.61 7.84 14.47
C GLY A 220 -11.66 6.84 14.95
N GLU A 221 -12.86 6.92 14.38
CA GLU A 221 -14.05 6.18 14.83
C GLU A 221 -13.93 4.65 14.66
N CYS A 222 -13.10 4.19 13.71
CA CYS A 222 -12.98 2.78 13.36
C CYS A 222 -11.83 2.03 14.07
N ASP A 223 -10.94 2.73 14.78
CA ASP A 223 -9.79 2.14 15.48
C ASP A 223 -9.92 2.40 16.99
N LYS A 224 -9.85 1.35 17.82
CA LYS A 224 -9.99 1.51 19.27
C LYS A 224 -8.62 1.59 19.94
N ALA A 225 -8.57 2.31 21.06
CA ALA A 225 -7.37 2.34 21.89
C ALA A 225 -7.03 0.94 22.39
N ARG A 226 -5.74 0.63 22.47
CA ARG A 226 -5.23 -0.66 22.91
C ARG A 226 -4.41 -0.52 24.18
N TYR A 227 -4.55 -1.51 25.05
CA TYR A 227 -3.92 -1.56 26.35
C TYR A 227 -3.11 -2.85 26.51
N CYS A 228 -2.01 -2.77 27.22
CA CYS A 228 -1.16 -3.91 27.51
C CYS A 228 -1.88 -4.94 28.38
N THR A 229 -1.81 -6.21 27.99
CA THR A 229 -2.48 -7.32 28.70
C THR A 229 -1.74 -7.83 29.93
N GLY A 230 -0.51 -7.37 30.17
CA GLY A 230 0.37 -7.90 31.21
C GLY A 230 0.97 -9.26 30.86
N ARG A 231 0.74 -9.79 29.66
CA ARG A 231 1.22 -11.11 29.21
C ARG A 231 2.08 -11.07 27.95
N SER A 232 2.23 -9.90 27.33
CA SER A 232 3.00 -9.69 26.11
C SER A 232 3.77 -8.37 26.20
N ALA A 233 4.94 -8.34 25.58
CA ALA A 233 5.74 -7.13 25.41
C ALA A 233 5.19 -6.22 24.31
N HIS A 234 4.36 -6.77 23.43
CA HIS A 234 3.77 -6.10 22.28
C HIS A 234 2.32 -5.74 22.57
N CYS A 235 1.88 -4.61 22.03
CA CYS A 235 0.49 -4.19 22.13
C CYS A 235 -0.39 -5.19 21.38
N ASP A 236 -1.40 -5.73 22.05
CA ASP A 236 -2.27 -6.80 21.53
C ASP A 236 -2.88 -6.50 20.14
N LYS A 237 -3.40 -7.58 19.51
CA LYS A 237 -3.96 -7.59 18.14
C LYS A 237 -5.02 -6.50 17.92
N LYS A 238 -5.18 -6.11 16.64
CA LYS A 238 -6.09 -5.07 16.15
C LYS A 238 -7.46 -5.15 16.84
N SER A 239 -7.76 -4.17 17.71
CA SER A 239 -9.09 -3.94 18.25
C SER A 239 -9.74 -2.83 17.42
N ILE A 240 -10.44 -3.23 16.36
CA ILE A 240 -11.05 -2.33 15.38
C ILE A 240 -12.59 -2.45 15.43
N ALA A 241 -13.28 -1.44 14.92
CA ALA A 241 -14.71 -1.55 14.62
C ALA A 241 -14.97 -2.68 13.62
N LYS A 242 -16.21 -3.19 13.58
CA LYS A 242 -16.54 -4.25 12.64
C LYS A 242 -16.45 -3.70 11.22
N ASP A 243 -15.94 -4.51 10.29
CA ASP A 243 -15.95 -4.12 8.88
C ASP A 243 -17.40 -3.82 8.44
N TYR A 244 -17.54 -2.77 7.64
CA TYR A 244 -18.78 -2.18 7.12
C TYR A 244 -19.67 -1.47 8.15
N GLU A 245 -19.21 -1.25 9.38
CA GLU A 245 -19.86 -0.35 10.33
C GLU A 245 -19.78 1.11 9.83
N THR A 246 -20.83 1.91 9.99
CA THR A 246 -20.86 3.28 9.47
C THR A 246 -19.92 4.19 10.25
N CYS A 247 -19.31 5.16 9.56
CA CYS A 247 -18.41 6.15 10.15
C CYS A 247 -18.49 7.47 9.37
N ASN A 248 -17.85 8.52 9.88
CA ASN A 248 -17.86 9.87 9.30
C ASN A 248 -19.30 10.39 9.07
N SER A 249 -20.11 10.33 10.13
CA SER A 249 -21.53 10.71 10.08
C SER A 249 -22.30 9.99 8.95
N GLU A 250 -22.11 8.67 8.86
CA GLU A 250 -22.73 7.77 7.87
C GLU A 250 -22.31 7.98 6.41
N LYS A 251 -21.30 8.82 6.15
CA LYS A 251 -20.75 9.06 4.80
C LYS A 251 -19.57 8.14 4.45
N GLY A 252 -19.20 7.27 5.37
CA GLY A 252 -18.17 6.25 5.18
C GLY A 252 -18.49 4.96 5.92
N PHE A 253 -17.60 3.98 5.76
CA PHE A 253 -17.67 2.70 6.46
C PHE A 253 -16.30 2.28 6.97
N CYS A 254 -16.27 1.52 8.07
CA CYS A 254 -15.06 0.96 8.62
C CYS A 254 -14.58 -0.22 7.77
N LEU A 255 -13.31 -0.24 7.41
CA LEU A 255 -12.66 -1.41 6.81
C LEU A 255 -11.24 -1.52 7.39
N GLU A 256 -10.92 -2.66 7.99
CA GLU A 256 -9.63 -2.92 8.64
C GLU A 256 -9.23 -1.83 9.66
N GLY A 257 -10.22 -1.25 10.34
CA GLY A 257 -10.04 -0.19 11.34
C GLY A 257 -9.86 1.22 10.78
N LYS A 258 -10.01 1.40 9.47
CA LYS A 258 -9.99 2.73 8.83
C LYS A 258 -11.39 3.12 8.40
N CYS A 259 -11.77 4.37 8.65
CA CYS A 259 -12.99 4.92 8.06
C CYS A 259 -12.74 5.27 6.59
N LEU A 260 -13.37 4.54 5.67
CA LEU A 260 -13.29 4.77 4.24
C LEU A 260 -14.47 5.61 3.75
N ASN A 261 -14.19 6.68 3.02
CA ASN A 261 -15.16 7.50 2.29
C ASN A 261 -14.58 7.95 0.94
N MET A 262 -15.37 8.64 0.12
CA MET A 262 -14.94 9.13 -1.20
C MET A 262 -13.65 9.99 -1.11
N HIS A 263 -13.53 10.85 -0.10
CA HIS A 263 -12.34 11.70 0.05
C HIS A 263 -11.10 10.89 0.41
N THR A 264 -11.19 9.94 1.34
CA THR A 264 -10.04 9.12 1.76
C THR A 264 -9.59 8.19 0.64
N LEU A 265 -10.53 7.64 -0.14
CA LEU A 265 -10.20 6.83 -1.31
C LEU A 265 -9.53 7.66 -2.40
N CYS A 266 -9.93 8.92 -2.59
CA CYS A 266 -9.28 9.82 -3.53
C CYS A 266 -7.83 10.11 -3.10
N ARG A 267 -7.60 10.35 -1.82
CA ARG A 267 -6.25 10.53 -1.28
C ARG A 267 -5.39 9.28 -1.41
N GLN A 268 -5.96 8.10 -1.12
CA GLN A 268 -5.27 6.81 -1.23
C GLN A 268 -4.92 6.47 -2.68
N ALA A 269 -5.85 6.68 -3.61
CA ALA A 269 -5.66 6.38 -5.03
C ALA A 269 -4.45 7.10 -5.65
N TYR A 270 -4.15 8.30 -5.16
CA TYR A 270 -3.09 9.17 -5.66
C TYR A 270 -1.96 9.42 -4.66
N ASN A 271 -1.98 8.73 -3.51
CA ASN A 271 -1.08 8.92 -2.37
C ASN A 271 -0.80 10.41 -2.06
N SER A 272 -1.85 11.22 -2.06
CA SER A 272 -1.72 12.67 -1.96
C SER A 272 -2.85 13.27 -1.11
N SER A 273 -2.48 14.04 -0.09
CA SER A 273 -3.43 14.75 0.78
C SER A 273 -4.14 15.92 0.09
N SER A 274 -3.57 16.45 -1.00
CA SER A 274 -4.15 17.55 -1.79
C SER A 274 -5.26 17.09 -2.74
N VAL A 275 -5.42 15.78 -2.91
CA VAL A 275 -6.49 15.17 -3.71
C VAL A 275 -7.70 14.92 -2.82
N TYR A 276 -8.90 15.12 -3.36
CA TYR A 276 -10.16 14.99 -2.61
C TYR A 276 -11.30 14.56 -3.54
N TYR A 277 -12.42 14.14 -2.96
CA TYR A 277 -13.63 13.91 -3.74
C TYR A 277 -14.28 15.26 -4.11
N SER A 278 -14.48 15.50 -5.41
CA SER A 278 -15.14 16.71 -5.89
C SER A 278 -16.53 16.41 -6.44
N PRO A 279 -17.61 16.87 -5.77
CA PRO A 279 -18.96 16.82 -6.32
C PRO A 279 -19.08 17.56 -7.66
N THR A 280 -18.29 18.63 -7.86
CA THR A 280 -18.25 19.40 -9.11
C THR A 280 -17.74 18.52 -10.26
N CYS A 281 -16.62 17.83 -10.05
CA CYS A 281 -16.07 16.89 -11.04
C CYS A 281 -17.02 15.73 -11.31
N ALA A 282 -17.63 15.16 -10.27
CA ALA A 282 -18.61 14.08 -10.41
C ALA A 282 -19.84 14.50 -11.22
N ARG A 283 -20.36 15.71 -10.99
CA ARG A 283 -21.52 16.23 -11.71
C ARG A 283 -21.18 16.54 -13.17
N TYR A 284 -20.04 17.17 -13.43
CA TYR A 284 -19.57 17.43 -14.79
C TYR A 284 -19.34 16.13 -15.57
N LEU A 285 -18.69 15.15 -14.95
CA LEU A 285 -18.48 13.83 -15.56
C LEU A 285 -19.81 13.18 -15.91
N LYS A 286 -20.81 13.20 -15.00
CA LYS A 286 -22.15 12.68 -15.28
C LYS A 286 -22.80 13.35 -16.51
N THR A 287 -22.69 14.67 -16.63
CA THR A 287 -23.21 15.41 -17.80
C THR A 287 -22.47 15.00 -19.08
N LEU A 288 -21.14 14.96 -19.05
CA LEU A 288 -20.30 14.56 -20.18
C LEU A 288 -20.65 13.15 -20.66
N MET A 289 -20.92 12.22 -19.74
CA MET A 289 -21.32 10.84 -20.08
C MET A 289 -22.65 10.78 -20.81
N GLN A 290 -23.64 11.55 -20.32
CA GLN A 290 -24.97 11.59 -20.92
C GLN A 290 -24.94 12.14 -22.36
N THR A 291 -24.03 13.06 -22.67
CA THR A 291 -23.91 13.68 -23.99
C THR A 291 -22.99 12.94 -24.94
N THR A 292 -21.91 12.32 -24.44
CA THR A 292 -20.81 11.79 -25.28
C THR A 292 -20.93 10.29 -25.53
N CYS A 293 -21.39 9.50 -24.56
CA CYS A 293 -21.52 8.05 -24.72
C CYS A 293 -22.56 7.57 -25.75
N PRO A 294 -23.61 8.35 -26.08
CA PRO A 294 -24.50 8.03 -27.21
C PRO A 294 -23.88 8.23 -28.61
N ARG A 295 -22.74 8.94 -28.74
CA ARG A 295 -22.07 9.24 -30.03
C ARG A 295 -20.54 9.20 -29.88
N PRO A 296 -19.90 8.03 -30.00
CA PRO A 296 -18.44 7.94 -29.89
C PRO A 296 -17.77 8.61 -31.10
N THR A 297 -17.22 9.81 -30.92
CA THR A 297 -16.29 10.44 -31.87
C THR A 297 -14.84 10.32 -31.39
N HIS A 298 -13.89 10.60 -32.29
CA HIS A 298 -12.46 10.23 -32.34
C HIS A 298 -11.54 10.50 -31.12
N LEU A 299 -12.03 10.93 -29.95
CA LEU A 299 -11.25 10.92 -28.69
C LEU A 299 -11.32 9.53 -28.05
N GLN A 300 -10.75 8.53 -28.73
CA GLN A 300 -10.86 7.11 -28.39
C GLN A 300 -10.46 6.80 -26.94
N THR A 301 -9.41 7.43 -26.41
CA THR A 301 -8.88 7.11 -25.07
C THR A 301 -9.81 7.55 -23.93
N LEU A 302 -10.34 8.77 -23.99
CA LEU A 302 -11.22 9.31 -22.95
C LEU A 302 -12.62 8.69 -23.02
N ASN A 303 -13.14 8.49 -24.23
CA ASN A 303 -14.43 7.82 -24.42
C ASN A 303 -14.40 6.36 -23.93
N ASN A 304 -13.31 5.63 -24.15
CA ASN A 304 -13.13 4.28 -23.61
C ASN A 304 -13.06 4.24 -22.07
N LEU A 305 -12.51 5.29 -21.45
CA LEU A 305 -12.50 5.43 -19.99
C LEU A 305 -13.88 5.80 -19.45
N ILE A 306 -14.63 6.67 -20.13
CA ILE A 306 -15.84 7.28 -19.57
C ILE A 306 -17.11 6.47 -19.91
N CYS A 307 -17.15 5.75 -21.02
CA CYS A 307 -18.36 5.09 -21.50
C CYS A 307 -18.36 3.58 -21.22
N VAL A 308 -18.74 3.20 -20.00
CA VAL A 308 -18.97 1.80 -19.56
C VAL A 308 -20.49 1.54 -19.48
N LYS A 309 -20.93 0.28 -19.67
CA LYS A 309 -22.34 -0.12 -19.49
C LYS A 309 -22.82 0.30 -18.08
N ASN A 310 -23.75 1.27 -17.99
CA ASN A 310 -24.28 1.94 -16.78
C ASN A 310 -23.42 3.05 -16.15
N PRO A 311 -23.32 4.23 -16.77
CA PRO A 311 -22.54 5.35 -16.24
C PRO A 311 -23.20 6.02 -15.02
N ASN A 312 -22.67 5.81 -13.81
CA ASN A 312 -23.04 6.57 -12.60
C ASN A 312 -21.86 6.68 -11.62
N ILE A 313 -22.02 7.45 -10.54
CA ILE A 313 -20.95 7.68 -9.55
C ILE A 313 -20.43 6.38 -8.88
N CYS A 314 -21.25 5.33 -8.84
CA CYS A 314 -20.86 4.02 -8.34
C CYS A 314 -19.98 3.24 -9.31
N ASN A 315 -19.95 3.63 -10.58
CA ASN A 315 -19.10 3.04 -11.63
C ASN A 315 -17.95 3.96 -12.05
N HIS A 316 -18.04 5.26 -11.76
CA HIS A 316 -17.04 6.25 -12.14
C HIS A 316 -16.54 7.01 -10.93
N PHE A 317 -15.43 6.52 -10.39
CA PHE A 317 -14.64 7.22 -9.39
C PHE A 317 -13.92 8.40 -10.06
N VAL A 318 -14.11 9.62 -9.52
CA VAL A 318 -13.46 10.85 -10.00
C VAL A 318 -13.08 11.70 -8.80
N CYS A 319 -11.88 12.26 -8.84
CA CYS A 319 -11.33 13.10 -7.78
C CYS A 319 -11.09 14.51 -8.29
N GLY A 320 -10.90 15.44 -7.36
CA GLY A 320 -10.48 16.81 -7.61
C GLY A 320 -9.15 17.10 -6.92
N MET A 321 -8.44 18.09 -7.44
CA MET A 321 -7.26 18.69 -6.82
C MET A 321 -7.19 20.18 -7.16
N GLY A 322 -6.42 20.94 -6.38
CA GLY A 322 -6.19 22.36 -6.67
C GLY A 322 -5.45 22.55 -8.00
N PRO A 323 -5.62 23.70 -8.69
CA PRO A 323 -5.03 23.95 -10.00
C PRO A 323 -3.49 23.97 -9.98
N SER A 324 -2.90 24.36 -8.85
CA SER A 324 -1.43 24.38 -8.63
C SER A 324 -0.88 23.05 -8.11
N SER A 325 -1.74 22.06 -7.83
CA SER A 325 -1.31 20.75 -7.35
C SER A 325 -0.87 19.87 -8.53
N TYR A 326 0.16 19.05 -8.31
CA TYR A 326 0.73 18.17 -9.33
C TYR A 326 0.74 16.71 -8.86
N VAL A 327 0.27 15.82 -9.73
CA VAL A 327 0.44 14.37 -9.61
C VAL A 327 0.94 13.89 -10.97
N PRO A 328 2.03 13.11 -11.05
CA PRO A 328 2.59 12.68 -12.33
C PRO A 328 1.69 11.63 -13.02
N ASN A 329 1.69 11.62 -14.36
CA ASN A 329 1.09 10.58 -15.21
C ASN A 329 -0.42 10.34 -15.00
N ILE A 330 -1.20 11.40 -14.82
CA ILE A 330 -2.67 11.34 -14.65
C ILE A 330 -3.41 11.93 -15.85
N PHE A 331 -4.54 11.32 -16.21
CA PHE A 331 -5.51 11.97 -17.08
C PHE A 331 -6.35 12.93 -16.26
N TYR A 332 -6.36 14.20 -16.67
CA TYR A 332 -7.13 15.24 -16.02
C TYR A 332 -7.85 16.14 -17.03
N PHE A 333 -8.87 16.83 -16.56
CA PHE A 333 -9.55 17.90 -17.25
C PHE A 333 -9.91 18.98 -16.22
N ASP A 334 -9.93 20.24 -16.63
CA ASP A 334 -10.20 21.34 -15.71
C ASP A 334 -11.68 21.71 -15.75
N VAL A 335 -12.29 21.86 -14.56
CA VAL A 335 -13.68 22.29 -14.39
C VAL A 335 -13.71 23.42 -13.38
N ARG A 336 -14.02 24.63 -13.86
CA ARG A 336 -13.91 25.86 -13.06
C ARG A 336 -12.48 25.99 -12.52
N SER A 337 -12.31 26.30 -11.23
CA SER A 337 -11.00 26.41 -10.56
C SER A 337 -10.52 25.07 -9.96
N GLN A 338 -10.94 23.93 -10.50
CA GLN A 338 -10.56 22.60 -10.01
C GLN A 338 -10.04 21.73 -11.15
N ARG A 339 -8.98 20.98 -10.88
CA ARG A 339 -8.48 19.94 -11.77
C ARG A 339 -9.18 18.63 -11.41
N CYS A 340 -10.00 18.13 -12.33
CA CYS A 340 -10.70 16.86 -12.19
C CYS A 340 -9.84 15.74 -12.75
N ILE A 341 -9.60 14.73 -11.92
CA ILE A 341 -8.69 13.64 -12.26
C ILE A 341 -9.49 12.33 -12.30
N ILE A 342 -9.31 11.61 -13.40
CA ILE A 342 -9.91 10.30 -13.62
C ILE A 342 -8.82 9.25 -13.33
N PRO A 343 -9.02 8.37 -12.35
CA PRO A 343 -8.13 7.24 -12.18
C PRO A 343 -8.22 6.35 -13.41
N ASN A 344 -7.10 5.80 -13.86
CA ASN A 344 -7.10 4.90 -15.00
C ASN A 344 -7.95 3.64 -14.71
N THR A 345 -8.25 2.86 -15.74
CA THR A 345 -9.05 1.62 -15.63
C THR A 345 -8.52 0.66 -14.56
N ILE A 346 -7.20 0.59 -14.35
CA ILE A 346 -6.58 -0.28 -13.34
C ILE A 346 -6.83 0.23 -11.92
N VAL A 347 -6.65 1.53 -11.67
CA VAL A 347 -6.98 2.14 -10.36
C VAL A 347 -8.48 2.03 -10.09
N ARG A 348 -9.32 2.20 -11.12
CA ARG A 348 -10.77 1.98 -11.04
C ARG A 348 -11.13 0.55 -10.68
N VAL A 349 -10.61 -0.47 -11.36
CA VAL A 349 -10.91 -1.89 -11.03
C VAL A 349 -10.49 -2.27 -9.60
N GLY A 350 -9.50 -1.59 -9.02
CA GLY A 350 -9.04 -1.88 -7.64
C GLY A 350 -9.83 -1.17 -6.57
N LEU A 351 -10.09 0.11 -6.76
CA LEU A 351 -10.98 0.86 -5.88
C LEU A 351 -12.41 0.32 -5.97
N LEU A 352 -12.80 -0.20 -7.15
CA LEU A 352 -14.10 -0.83 -7.39
C LEU A 352 -14.16 -2.33 -6.99
N GLY A 353 -13.00 -2.99 -6.79
CA GLY A 353 -12.93 -4.38 -6.34
C GLY A 353 -12.98 -4.51 -4.81
N SER A 354 -12.52 -3.49 -4.08
CA SER A 354 -12.38 -3.54 -2.62
C SER A 354 -13.46 -2.77 -1.84
N ALA A 355 -14.19 -1.82 -2.46
CA ALA A 355 -14.91 -0.81 -1.68
C ALA A 355 -16.10 -0.04 -2.30
N PRO A 356 -16.51 -0.15 -3.58
CA PRO A 356 -17.54 0.75 -4.12
C PRO A 356 -18.95 0.29 -3.74
N ASN A 357 -19.12 -1.01 -3.48
CA ASN A 357 -20.30 -1.47 -2.78
C ASN A 357 -20.20 -0.81 -1.39
N TYR A 358 -21.19 -0.01 -1.02
CA TYR A 358 -21.35 0.78 0.21
C TYR A 358 -20.79 2.21 0.23
N MET A 359 -20.36 2.76 -0.90
CA MET A 359 -20.01 4.18 -0.91
C MET A 359 -21.24 5.08 -0.92
N TYR A 360 -21.26 6.09 -0.05
CA TYR A 360 -22.28 7.13 -0.07
C TYR A 360 -22.35 7.78 -1.47
N CYS A 361 -23.52 7.74 -2.10
CA CYS A 361 -23.74 8.20 -3.48
C CYS A 361 -24.78 9.31 -3.60
N GLY A 362 -25.42 9.68 -2.50
CA GLY A 362 -26.36 10.80 -2.44
C GLY A 362 -27.35 10.64 -1.30
N VAL A 363 -28.29 11.57 -1.24
CA VAL A 363 -29.39 11.58 -0.29
C VAL A 363 -30.68 11.77 -1.08
N ASP A 364 -31.72 11.03 -0.74
CA ASP A 364 -33.07 11.20 -1.28
C ASP A 364 -33.71 12.49 -0.74
N ARG A 365 -34.82 12.93 -1.36
CA ARG A 365 -35.50 14.18 -0.96
C ARG A 365 -36.05 14.14 0.47
N ASP A 366 -36.29 12.94 0.99
CA ASP A 366 -36.76 12.68 2.35
C ASP A 366 -35.64 12.66 3.39
N GLY A 367 -34.39 12.87 2.99
CA GLY A 367 -33.22 12.85 3.87
C GLY A 367 -32.56 11.48 4.01
N THR A 368 -33.03 10.46 3.28
CA THR A 368 -32.46 9.10 3.37
C THR A 368 -31.14 8.99 2.62
N ASN A 369 -30.10 8.50 3.29
CA ASN A 369 -28.78 8.28 2.68
C ASN A 369 -28.81 7.09 1.69
N ASN A 370 -28.23 7.29 0.50
CA ASN A 370 -28.09 6.29 -0.53
C ASN A 370 -26.63 5.82 -0.65
N TYR A 371 -26.48 4.53 -0.94
CA TYR A 371 -25.17 3.88 -1.08
C TYR A 371 -25.06 3.08 -2.38
N CYS A 372 -23.85 3.01 -2.90
CA CYS A 372 -23.53 2.24 -4.09
C CYS A 372 -23.66 0.73 -3.82
N TRP A 373 -24.28 -0.01 -4.73
CA TRP A 373 -24.44 -1.45 -4.63
C TRP A 373 -24.60 -2.07 -6.01
N LYS A 374 -23.69 -2.98 -6.35
CA LYS A 374 -23.60 -3.58 -7.69
C LYS A 374 -23.67 -2.50 -8.77
N GLY A 375 -22.84 -1.46 -8.64
CA GLY A 375 -22.75 -0.36 -9.61
C GLY A 375 -24.01 0.52 -9.70
N ASN A 376 -24.91 0.49 -8.72
CA ASN A 376 -26.13 1.32 -8.68
C ASN A 376 -26.23 2.07 -7.36
N CYS A 377 -26.75 3.30 -7.36
CA CYS A 377 -27.02 4.05 -6.14
C CYS A 377 -28.40 3.63 -5.57
N LYS A 378 -28.43 3.06 -4.36
CA LYS A 378 -29.63 2.47 -3.76
C LYS A 378 -29.83 2.93 -2.30
N ASN A 379 -31.09 3.00 -1.89
CA ASN A 379 -31.52 3.38 -0.55
C ASN A 379 -31.30 2.25 0.47
N GLY A 380 -30.95 2.60 1.71
CA GLY A 380 -31.24 1.77 2.89
C GLY A 380 -30.47 0.45 2.99
N ILE A 381 -29.22 0.43 2.52
CA ILE A 381 -28.36 -0.76 2.63
C ILE A 381 -27.74 -0.92 4.04
N ASN A 382 -27.95 0.05 4.94
CA ASN A 382 -27.60 -0.05 6.36
C ASN A 382 -28.11 -1.39 6.94
N GLY A 383 -27.21 -2.35 7.11
CA GLY A 383 -27.48 -3.60 7.79
C GLY A 383 -27.74 -4.86 6.94
N LYS A 384 -27.80 -4.80 5.60
CA LYS A 384 -27.71 -6.06 4.81
C LYS A 384 -26.26 -6.50 4.73
N LYS A 385 -25.83 -7.18 5.81
CA LYS A 385 -24.57 -7.92 5.93
C LYS A 385 -24.33 -8.71 4.65
N CYS A 386 -23.42 -8.24 3.80
CA CYS A 386 -22.78 -9.12 2.85
C CYS A 386 -22.07 -10.21 3.63
N ARG A 387 -22.36 -11.47 3.33
CA ARG A 387 -21.43 -12.53 3.68
C ARG A 387 -20.16 -12.33 2.84
N LEU A 388 -18.98 -12.51 3.44
CA LEU A 388 -17.71 -12.59 2.71
C LEU A 388 -17.91 -13.55 1.52
N GLY A 389 -17.86 -13.02 0.29
CA GLY A 389 -18.18 -13.76 -0.95
C GLY A 389 -19.27 -13.11 -1.82
N GLU A 390 -20.33 -12.53 -1.24
CA GLU A 390 -21.42 -11.89 -2.02
C GLU A 390 -21.09 -10.44 -2.43
N CYS A 391 -20.19 -9.82 -1.69
CA CYS A 391 -19.70 -8.46 -1.94
C CYS A 391 -18.62 -8.36 -3.03
N ASN A 392 -18.05 -9.50 -3.40
CA ASN A 392 -17.05 -9.64 -4.45
C ASN A 392 -17.70 -9.93 -5.82
N THR A 393 -18.99 -9.67 -6.00
CA THR A 393 -19.73 -10.02 -7.23
C THR A 393 -19.35 -9.18 -8.45
N TYR A 394 -18.37 -8.28 -8.34
CA TYR A 394 -17.57 -7.80 -9.46
C TYR A 394 -16.09 -8.23 -9.31
N MET A 395 -15.85 -9.54 -9.16
CA MET A 395 -15.03 -10.20 -10.18
C MET A 395 -15.71 -9.87 -11.52
N VAL A 396 -15.45 -8.67 -12.04
CA VAL A 396 -15.72 -8.43 -13.45
C VAL A 396 -14.82 -9.44 -14.13
N TYR A 397 -15.44 -10.49 -14.64
CA TYR A 397 -15.03 -11.16 -15.86
C TYR A 397 -14.78 -10.05 -16.91
N ILE A 398 -13.69 -9.32 -16.79
CA ILE A 398 -13.02 -8.71 -17.94
C ILE A 398 -12.23 -9.87 -18.49
N SER A 399 -12.97 -10.77 -19.14
CA SER A 399 -12.39 -11.60 -20.18
C SER A 399 -11.54 -10.68 -21.03
N TYR A 400 -10.24 -10.99 -21.06
CA TYR A 400 -9.27 -10.54 -22.04
C TYR A 400 -9.92 -10.05 -23.34
N VAL A 401 -10.17 -8.76 -23.46
CA VAL A 401 -10.32 -8.14 -24.78
C VAL A 401 -8.94 -7.61 -25.12
N LYS A 402 -8.21 -8.44 -25.88
CA LYS A 402 -6.97 -8.17 -26.61
C LYS A 402 -6.57 -6.68 -26.64
N TYR A 403 -5.70 -6.28 -25.71
CA TYR A 403 -4.94 -5.02 -25.80
C TYR A 403 -3.62 -5.20 -26.57
N SER A 404 -3.56 -6.19 -27.47
CA SER A 404 -2.35 -6.53 -28.21
C SER A 404 -2.22 -5.85 -29.58
N HIS A 405 -2.99 -4.80 -29.91
CA HIS A 405 -3.00 -4.28 -31.28
C HIS A 405 -2.89 -2.77 -31.51
N PHE A 406 -2.65 -1.92 -30.51
CA PHE A 406 -2.68 -0.46 -30.72
C PHE A 406 -1.40 0.32 -30.35
N LEU A 407 -0.23 -0.32 -30.40
CA LEU A 407 1.05 0.40 -30.42
C LEU A 407 1.90 -0.02 -31.63
N ARG A 408 1.41 0.30 -32.82
CA ARG A 408 2.25 0.58 -33.99
C ARG A 408 1.62 1.71 -34.81
N LYS A 409 2.48 2.67 -35.18
CA LYS A 409 2.23 3.95 -35.88
C LYS A 409 1.65 5.01 -34.95
N GLU A 410 2.28 6.17 -34.75
CA GLU A 410 3.26 6.91 -35.58
C GLU A 410 4.63 7.05 -34.93
#